data_AF-A0A4R1ZZH2-F1
#
_entry.id   AF-A0A4R1ZZH2-F1
#
_cell.length_a   1.000
_cell.length_b   1.000
_cell.length_c   1.000
_cell.angle_alpha   90.00
_cell.angle_beta   90.00
_cell.angle_gamma   90.00
#
_symmetry.space_group_name_H-M   'P 1'
#
loop_
_entity.id
_entity.type
_entity.pdbx_description
1 polymer ?
#
loop_
_entity_poly.entity_id
_entity_poly.type
_entity_poly.pdbx_seq_one_letter_code
_entity_poly.pdbx_strand_id
1 'polypeptide(L)'
;MSIFRERGFYIILCLAAFFLLAGCGGKEKSDEEIIQDKVEQAFKDAGIQTDTSTQSDEKPTVESTLMEIKNFVIGEIWNEGLVNIGHYAYDGTDATGSTMDIDFMIQQLSKSMEKKAEYDIYIQGLDSKYDEVKQLWTKVSGEIDTLYKKLQDDPPKAKDTEYQFDTGLYEQYSDAFFGAVEALNQK
;
A
#
# COMPACT_ATOMS: atom_id res chain seq x y z
N MET A 1 -14.28 -7.69 48.57
CA MET A 1 -15.45 -6.81 48.31
C MET A 1 -15.07 -5.94 47.12
N SER A 2 -15.47 -6.21 45.87
CA SER A 2 -16.83 -6.35 45.30
C SER A 2 -17.61 -5.03 45.52
N ILE A 3 -18.20 -4.30 44.56
CA ILE A 3 -18.80 -4.56 43.23
C ILE A 3 -18.87 -3.18 42.50
N PHE A 4 -18.55 -3.05 41.20
CA PHE A 4 -19.45 -2.90 40.03
C PHE A 4 -18.53 -2.78 38.79
N ARG A 5 -18.48 -3.62 37.73
CA ARG A 5 -19.49 -4.32 36.88
C ARG A 5 -20.31 -3.32 36.06
N GLU A 6 -20.51 -3.32 34.74
CA GLU A 6 -20.24 -4.15 33.54
C GLU A 6 -20.53 -3.21 32.33
N ARG A 7 -19.91 -3.34 31.15
CA ARG A 7 -20.46 -3.94 29.90
C ARG A 7 -19.54 -3.47 28.76
N GLY A 8 -19.12 -4.24 27.75
CA GLY A 8 -19.33 -5.64 27.43
C GLY A 8 -18.38 -5.99 26.27
N PHE A 9 -17.46 -6.90 26.55
CA PHE A 9 -16.90 -7.81 25.55
C PHE A 9 -17.73 -9.11 25.61
N TYR A 10 -17.65 -9.93 24.56
CA TYR A 10 -18.19 -11.30 24.39
C TYR A 10 -19.49 -11.44 23.59
N ILE A 11 -19.35 -11.96 22.37
CA ILE A 11 -20.09 -13.12 21.83
C ILE A 11 -19.06 -13.87 20.96
N ILE A 12 -18.24 -14.79 21.48
CA ILE A 12 -18.49 -16.22 21.77
C ILE A 12 -19.06 -17.01 20.58
N LEU A 13 -18.14 -17.79 20.01
CA LEU A 13 -18.25 -19.01 19.23
C LEU A 13 -19.41 -19.93 19.70
N CYS A 14 -20.36 -20.22 18.81
CA CYS A 14 -21.30 -21.34 19.00
C CYS A 14 -21.05 -22.39 17.91
N LEU A 15 -20.34 -23.46 18.28
CA LEU A 15 -20.34 -24.74 17.58
C LEU A 15 -21.70 -25.41 17.79
N ALA A 16 -22.42 -25.67 16.70
CA ALA A 16 -23.51 -26.64 16.68
C ALA A 16 -23.16 -27.72 15.66
N ALA A 17 -22.67 -28.86 16.15
CA ALA A 17 -22.63 -30.10 15.39
C ALA A 17 -23.97 -30.82 15.56
N PHE A 18 -24.70 -31.02 14.46
CA PHE A 18 -25.74 -32.06 14.38
C PHE A 18 -25.34 -33.04 13.27
N PHE A 19 -25.28 -34.31 13.64
CA PHE A 19 -24.92 -35.42 12.78
C PHE A 19 -26.18 -36.23 12.43
N LEU A 20 -26.20 -36.69 11.17
CA LEU A 20 -26.81 -37.93 10.63
C LEU A 20 -28.22 -37.91 10.00
N LEU A 21 -28.18 -38.02 8.65
CA LEU A 21 -28.67 -39.10 7.78
C LEU A 21 -29.85 -38.86 6.82
N ALA A 22 -29.63 -39.45 5.63
CA ALA A 22 -30.58 -39.86 4.58
C ALA A 22 -30.93 -38.82 3.51
N GLY A 23 -30.58 -39.16 2.27
CA GLY A 23 -30.63 -38.28 1.12
C GLY A 23 -32.02 -38.01 0.55
N CYS A 24 -32.07 -36.96 -0.26
CA CYS A 24 -32.67 -36.98 -1.59
C CYS A 24 -32.08 -35.81 -2.40
N GLY A 25 -31.86 -36.04 -3.68
CA GLY A 25 -31.08 -35.16 -4.55
C GLY A 25 -31.68 -33.76 -4.70
N GLY A 26 -30.82 -32.77 -4.49
CA GLY A 26 -30.97 -31.39 -4.94
C GLY A 26 -29.59 -30.74 -4.87
N LYS A 27 -29.14 -30.08 -5.93
CA LYS A 27 -27.96 -29.20 -5.85
C LYS A 27 -28.36 -28.02 -4.97
N GLU A 28 -27.97 -28.05 -3.71
CA GLU A 28 -28.16 -26.94 -2.78
C GLU A 28 -27.02 -25.93 -3.03
N LYS A 29 -27.40 -24.68 -3.29
CA LYS A 29 -26.47 -23.57 -3.49
C LYS A 29 -25.68 -23.31 -2.20
N SER A 30 -24.40 -22.93 -2.32
CA SER A 30 -23.60 -22.59 -1.14
C SER A 30 -24.12 -21.31 -0.46
N ASP A 31 -23.82 -21.15 0.83
CA ASP A 31 -24.22 -19.95 1.60
C ASP A 31 -23.72 -18.65 0.94
N GLU A 32 -22.58 -18.70 0.24
CA GLU A 32 -22.01 -17.59 -0.52
C GLU A 32 -22.85 -17.25 -1.76
N GLU A 33 -23.33 -18.26 -2.48
CA GLU A 33 -24.18 -18.09 -3.66
C GLU A 33 -25.56 -17.54 -3.27
N ILE A 34 -26.07 -17.90 -2.08
CA ILE A 34 -27.30 -17.34 -1.50
C ILE A 34 -27.14 -15.87 -1.13
N ILE A 35 -25.96 -15.46 -0.63
CA ILE A 35 -25.68 -14.06 -0.29
C ILE A 35 -25.58 -13.23 -1.57
N GLN A 36 -24.89 -13.71 -2.61
CA GLN A 36 -24.80 -13.02 -3.89
C GLN A 36 -26.17 -12.84 -4.55
N ASP A 37 -27.00 -13.87 -4.61
CA ASP A 37 -28.36 -13.79 -5.17
C ASP A 37 -29.22 -12.74 -4.44
N LYS A 38 -29.10 -12.66 -3.10
CA LYS A 38 -29.84 -11.68 -2.30
C LYS A 38 -29.36 -10.25 -2.51
N VAL A 39 -28.05 -10.07 -2.65
CA VAL A 39 -27.43 -8.76 -2.92
C VAL A 39 -27.83 -8.29 -4.32
N GLU A 40 -27.74 -9.16 -5.33
CA GLU A 40 -28.15 -8.86 -6.71
C GLU A 40 -29.64 -8.50 -6.80
N GLN A 41 -30.50 -9.23 -6.08
CA GLN A 41 -31.93 -8.93 -6.01
C GLN A 41 -32.19 -7.56 -5.37
N ALA A 42 -31.48 -7.22 -4.29
CA ALA A 42 -31.61 -5.92 -3.64
C ALA A 42 -31.17 -4.75 -4.54
N PHE A 43 -30.13 -4.93 -5.36
CA PHE A 43 -29.71 -3.92 -6.35
C PHE A 43 -30.71 -3.76 -7.49
N LYS A 44 -31.30 -4.86 -7.98
CA LYS A 44 -32.38 -4.83 -8.98
C LYS A 44 -33.62 -4.13 -8.47
N ASP A 45 -34.03 -4.42 -7.23
CA ASP A 45 -35.18 -3.79 -6.58
C ASP A 45 -34.96 -2.29 -6.34
N ALA A 46 -33.70 -1.86 -6.20
CA ALA A 46 -33.30 -0.46 -6.07
C ALA A 46 -33.13 0.30 -7.39
N GLY A 47 -33.30 -0.36 -8.55
CA GLY A 47 -33.17 0.27 -9.87
C GLY A 47 -31.74 0.71 -10.23
N ILE A 48 -30.73 0.17 -9.53
CA ILE A 48 -29.31 0.44 -9.78
C ILE A 48 -28.83 -0.54 -10.84
N GLN A 49 -28.42 -0.05 -12.02
CA GLN A 49 -27.71 -0.89 -12.98
C GLN A 49 -26.36 -1.26 -12.38
N THR A 50 -26.21 -2.54 -12.00
CA THR A 50 -24.92 -3.10 -11.63
C THR A 50 -24.10 -3.23 -12.90
N ASP A 51 -23.31 -2.20 -13.23
CA ASP A 51 -22.13 -2.40 -14.05
C ASP A 51 -21.31 -3.45 -13.32
N THR A 52 -21.32 -4.67 -13.86
CA THR A 52 -20.47 -5.76 -13.38
C THR A 52 -19.06 -5.37 -13.77
N SER A 53 -18.46 -4.46 -13.01
CA SER A 53 -17.01 -4.41 -12.92
C SER A 53 -16.63 -5.72 -12.27
N THR A 54 -16.29 -6.69 -13.10
CA THR A 54 -15.72 -7.95 -12.67
C THR A 54 -14.41 -7.61 -11.97
N GLN A 55 -14.47 -7.30 -10.67
CA GLN A 55 -13.33 -7.46 -9.80
C GLN A 55 -13.00 -8.95 -9.87
N SER A 56 -12.03 -9.27 -10.71
CA SER A 56 -11.43 -10.59 -10.73
C SER A 56 -10.93 -10.87 -9.32
N ASP A 57 -11.50 -11.87 -8.65
CA ASP A 57 -11.00 -12.43 -7.39
C ASP A 57 -9.63 -13.14 -7.55
N GLU A 58 -8.90 -12.84 -8.62
CA GLU A 58 -7.60 -13.43 -8.91
C GLU A 58 -6.56 -12.77 -8.01
N LYS A 59 -5.86 -13.61 -7.23
CA LYS A 59 -4.78 -13.16 -6.36
C LYS A 59 -3.73 -12.40 -7.21
N PRO A 60 -3.22 -11.24 -6.76
CA PRO A 60 -2.19 -10.51 -7.48
C PRO A 60 -1.00 -11.40 -7.83
N THR A 61 -0.54 -11.31 -9.08
CA THR A 61 0.73 -11.92 -9.50
C THR A 61 1.90 -11.16 -8.88
N VAL A 62 3.08 -11.79 -8.79
CA VAL A 62 4.27 -11.11 -8.28
C VAL A 62 4.61 -9.89 -9.13
N GLU A 63 4.52 -10.02 -10.45
CA GLU A 63 4.77 -8.93 -11.39
C GLU A 63 3.78 -7.76 -11.21
N SER A 64 2.51 -8.05 -10.93
CA SER A 64 1.50 -7.02 -10.65
C SER A 64 1.78 -6.30 -9.32
N THR A 65 2.18 -7.03 -8.27
CA THR A 65 2.57 -6.42 -6.99
C THR A 65 3.87 -5.62 -7.11
N LEU A 66 4.85 -6.08 -7.90
CA LEU A 66 6.05 -5.28 -8.16
C LEU A 66 5.74 -3.97 -8.90
N MET A 67 4.77 -3.99 -9.83
CA MET A 67 4.27 -2.77 -10.48
C MET A 67 3.56 -1.83 -9.50
N GLU A 68 2.76 -2.38 -8.57
CA GLU A 68 2.17 -1.61 -7.48
C GLU A 68 3.26 -0.94 -6.63
N ILE A 69 4.31 -1.68 -6.24
CA ILE A 69 5.43 -1.15 -5.45
C ILE A 69 6.16 -0.05 -6.21
N LYS A 70 6.44 -0.24 -7.51
CA LYS A 70 6.99 0.82 -8.36
C LYS A 70 6.11 2.08 -8.33
N ASN A 71 4.80 1.93 -8.49
CA ASN A 71 3.88 3.07 -8.49
C ASN A 71 3.82 3.75 -7.12
N PHE A 72 3.90 2.99 -6.04
CA PHE A 72 4.04 3.52 -4.68
C PHE A 72 5.31 4.36 -4.53
N VAL A 73 6.47 3.88 -5.00
CA VAL A 73 7.72 4.66 -4.95
C VAL A 73 7.59 5.97 -5.73
N ILE A 74 6.99 5.93 -6.92
CA ILE A 74 6.80 7.13 -7.75
C ILE A 74 5.81 8.11 -7.09
N GLY A 75 4.66 7.62 -6.67
CA GLY A 75 3.59 8.45 -6.12
C GLY A 75 3.91 8.94 -4.72
N GLU A 76 4.02 8.01 -3.78
CA GLU A 76 4.01 8.32 -2.34
C GLU A 76 5.38 8.74 -1.80
N ILE A 77 6.47 8.19 -2.36
CA ILE A 77 7.82 8.50 -1.89
C ILE A 77 8.41 9.68 -2.66
N TRP A 78 8.37 9.63 -3.99
CA TRP A 78 8.95 10.68 -4.82
C TRP A 78 8.05 11.91 -4.89
N ASN A 79 6.88 11.80 -5.55
CA ASN A 79 6.02 12.94 -5.85
C ASN A 79 5.43 13.58 -4.59
N GLU A 80 4.82 12.78 -3.71
CA GLU A 80 4.19 13.27 -2.47
C GLU A 80 5.17 13.34 -1.28
N GLY A 81 6.46 13.32 -1.55
CA GLY A 81 7.51 13.32 -0.52
C GLY A 81 8.75 14.07 -0.96
N LEU A 82 9.77 13.31 -1.36
CA LEU A 82 11.14 13.79 -1.53
C LEU A 82 11.25 14.99 -2.47
N VAL A 83 10.53 15.00 -3.61
CA VAL A 83 10.62 16.08 -4.59
C VAL A 83 10.03 17.38 -4.03
N ASN A 84 8.86 17.32 -3.41
CA ASN A 84 8.18 18.47 -2.81
C ASN A 84 8.99 19.04 -1.65
N ILE A 85 9.61 18.19 -0.84
CA ILE A 85 10.46 18.60 0.28
C ILE A 85 11.74 19.28 -0.22
N GLY A 86 12.38 18.76 -1.27
CA GLY A 86 13.52 19.40 -1.92
C GLY A 86 13.19 20.79 -2.46
N HIS A 87 12.06 20.92 -3.16
CA HIS A 87 11.57 22.22 -3.64
C HIS A 87 11.26 23.18 -2.49
N TYR A 88 10.68 22.71 -1.39
CA TYR A 88 10.39 23.55 -0.24
C TYR A 88 11.64 24.11 0.43
N ALA A 89 12.69 23.29 0.58
CA ALA A 89 13.96 23.76 1.10
C ALA A 89 14.50 24.92 0.28
N TYR A 90 14.40 24.85 -1.05
CA TYR A 90 14.93 25.86 -1.96
C TYR A 90 14.01 27.09 -2.16
N ASP A 91 12.74 26.87 -2.52
CA ASP A 91 11.78 27.90 -2.93
C ASP A 91 10.83 28.32 -1.79
N GLY A 92 10.67 27.49 -0.76
CA GLY A 92 9.65 27.64 0.28
C GLY A 92 8.24 27.24 -0.16
N THR A 93 8.10 26.59 -1.31
CA THR A 93 6.86 26.08 -1.90
C THR A 93 7.04 24.62 -2.32
N ASP A 94 5.95 23.93 -2.64
CA ASP A 94 6.04 22.61 -3.27
C ASP A 94 6.60 22.69 -4.71
N ALA A 95 6.75 21.55 -5.37
CA ALA A 95 7.28 21.46 -6.74
C ALA A 95 6.39 22.14 -7.80
N THR A 96 5.16 22.50 -7.47
CA THR A 96 4.22 23.23 -8.35
C THR A 96 4.18 24.74 -8.06
N GLY A 97 4.89 25.20 -7.03
CA GLY A 97 4.88 26.59 -6.58
C GLY A 97 3.75 26.92 -5.59
N SER A 98 3.04 25.91 -5.07
CA SER A 98 1.97 26.11 -4.09
C SER A 98 2.50 26.15 -2.67
N THR A 99 1.74 26.79 -1.77
CA THR A 99 2.05 26.79 -0.33
C THR A 99 2.05 25.38 0.22
N MET A 100 3.08 25.03 0.99
CA MET A 100 3.24 23.71 1.58
C MET A 100 3.46 23.79 3.09
N ASP A 101 2.85 22.87 3.83
CA ASP A 101 3.11 22.64 5.25
C ASP A 101 4.12 21.49 5.38
N ILE A 102 5.37 21.84 5.71
CA ILE A 102 6.47 20.87 5.75
C ILE A 102 6.28 19.82 6.85
N ASP A 103 5.71 20.20 8.00
CA ASP A 103 5.49 19.26 9.11
C ASP A 103 4.41 18.24 8.72
N PHE A 104 3.35 18.71 8.06
CA PHE A 104 2.31 17.83 7.52
C PHE A 104 2.85 16.88 6.43
N MET A 105 3.72 17.38 5.55
CA MET A 105 4.34 16.56 4.49
C MET A 105 5.25 15.47 5.07
N ILE A 106 6.11 15.81 6.04
CA ILE A 106 6.95 14.82 6.74
C ILE A 106 6.08 13.80 7.47
N GLN A 107 4.94 14.22 8.04
CA GLN A 107 3.97 13.30 8.64
C GLN A 107 3.34 12.34 7.61
N GLN A 108 3.00 12.80 6.40
CA GLN A 108 2.48 11.89 5.36
C GLN A 108 3.58 10.91 4.92
N LEU A 109 4.81 11.39 4.71
CA LEU A 109 5.93 10.53 4.36
C LEU A 109 6.18 9.46 5.43
N SER A 110 6.02 9.79 6.73
CA SER A 110 6.11 8.80 7.80
C SER A 110 5.11 7.65 7.65
N LYS A 111 3.90 7.89 7.13
CA LYS A 111 2.92 6.82 6.87
C LYS A 111 3.35 5.97 5.68
N SER A 112 3.90 6.60 4.64
CA SER A 112 4.48 5.89 3.50
C SER A 112 5.63 4.97 3.95
N MET A 113 6.43 5.38 4.95
CA MET A 113 7.47 4.53 5.52
C MET A 113 6.93 3.26 6.18
N GLU A 114 5.74 3.30 6.78
CA GLU A 114 5.07 2.09 7.32
C GLU A 114 4.73 1.11 6.19
N LYS A 115 4.18 1.61 5.09
CA LYS A 115 3.85 0.80 3.91
C LYS A 115 5.10 0.26 3.22
N LYS A 116 6.15 1.06 3.10
CA LYS A 116 7.47 0.65 2.58
C LYS A 116 8.01 -0.57 3.35
N ALA A 117 7.86 -0.61 4.67
CA ALA A 117 8.33 -1.74 5.47
C ALA A 117 7.63 -3.07 5.12
N GLU A 118 6.34 -3.02 4.74
CA GLU A 118 5.64 -4.20 4.22
C GLU A 118 6.25 -4.66 2.87
N TYR A 119 6.58 -3.71 2.00
CA TYR A 119 7.21 -4.01 0.71
C TYR A 119 8.66 -4.48 0.85
N ASP A 120 9.40 -4.01 1.85
CA ASP A 120 10.71 -4.53 2.22
C ASP A 120 10.61 -6.03 2.52
N ILE A 121 9.66 -6.43 3.37
CA ILE A 121 9.43 -7.85 3.69
C ILE A 121 9.02 -8.63 2.45
N TYR A 122 8.06 -8.11 1.69
CA TYR A 122 7.54 -8.76 0.49
C TYR A 122 8.65 -9.04 -0.53
N ILE A 123 9.42 -8.02 -0.91
CA ILE A 123 10.47 -8.15 -1.94
C ILE A 123 11.58 -9.08 -1.46
N GLN A 124 12.01 -8.98 -0.20
CA GLN A 124 13.05 -9.89 0.31
C GLN A 124 12.59 -11.36 0.36
N GLY A 125 11.29 -11.59 0.48
CA GLY A 125 10.66 -12.92 0.45
C GLY A 125 10.48 -13.51 -0.96
N LEU A 126 10.76 -12.77 -2.03
CA LEU A 126 10.62 -13.27 -3.40
C LEU A 126 11.67 -14.34 -3.75
N ASP A 127 11.27 -15.26 -4.64
CA ASP A 127 12.12 -16.32 -5.20
C ASP A 127 13.34 -15.78 -5.96
N SER A 128 14.36 -16.61 -6.14
CA SER A 128 15.65 -16.23 -6.72
C SER A 128 15.57 -15.71 -8.16
N LYS A 129 14.48 -15.99 -8.90
CA LYS A 129 14.26 -15.40 -10.23
C LYS A 129 14.10 -13.87 -10.20
N TYR A 130 13.90 -13.27 -9.02
CA TYR A 130 13.79 -11.83 -8.80
C TYR A 130 15.00 -11.24 -8.07
N ASP A 131 16.14 -11.95 -7.99
CA ASP A 131 17.31 -11.48 -7.23
C ASP A 131 17.83 -10.10 -7.67
N GLU A 132 17.75 -9.76 -8.96
CA GLU A 132 18.09 -8.42 -9.45
C GLU A 132 17.16 -7.35 -8.86
N VAL A 133 15.85 -7.59 -8.88
CA VAL A 133 14.83 -6.70 -8.29
C VAL A 133 15.08 -6.53 -6.79
N LYS A 134 15.42 -7.61 -6.08
CA LYS A 134 15.74 -7.57 -4.64
C LYS A 134 16.95 -6.70 -4.33
N GLN A 135 18.02 -6.84 -5.11
CA GLN A 135 19.25 -6.06 -4.93
C GLN A 135 19.03 -4.57 -5.21
N LEU A 136 18.29 -4.25 -6.27
CA LEU A 136 17.94 -2.86 -6.61
C LEU A 136 17.01 -2.25 -5.56
N TRP A 137 15.99 -3.00 -5.12
CA TRP A 137 15.10 -2.56 -4.06
C TRP A 137 15.86 -2.26 -2.76
N THR A 138 16.81 -3.10 -2.35
CA THR A 138 17.64 -2.81 -1.15
C THR A 138 18.35 -1.46 -1.25
N LYS A 139 18.79 -1.05 -2.45
CA LYS A 139 19.42 0.26 -2.67
C LYS A 139 18.41 1.39 -2.59
N VAL A 140 17.28 1.28 -3.29
CA VAL A 140 16.19 2.26 -3.25
C VAL A 140 15.70 2.44 -1.80
N SER A 141 15.34 1.33 -1.16
CA SER A 141 14.84 1.28 0.21
C SER A 141 15.81 1.90 1.22
N GLY A 142 17.11 1.56 1.12
CA GLY A 142 18.13 2.13 2.00
C GLY A 142 18.37 3.63 1.80
N GLU A 143 18.24 4.12 0.57
CA GLU A 143 18.36 5.55 0.30
C GLU A 143 17.12 6.32 0.80
N ILE A 144 15.92 5.75 0.66
CA ILE A 144 14.71 6.32 1.27
C ILE A 144 14.87 6.43 2.79
N ASP A 145 15.39 5.39 3.45
CA ASP A 145 15.64 5.42 4.90
C ASP A 145 16.66 6.52 5.27
N THR A 146 17.70 6.69 4.45
CA THR A 146 18.74 7.71 4.65
C THR A 146 18.16 9.12 4.55
N LEU A 147 17.40 9.40 3.49
CA LEU A 147 16.75 10.69 3.26
C LEU A 147 15.69 10.98 4.31
N TYR A 148 14.86 10.00 4.65
CA TYR A 148 13.84 10.15 5.69
C TYR A 148 14.47 10.43 7.06
N LYS A 149 15.53 9.71 7.42
CA LYS A 149 16.27 9.98 8.66
C LYS A 149 16.81 11.41 8.71
N LYS A 150 17.34 11.93 7.60
CA LYS A 150 17.79 13.32 7.53
C LYS A 150 16.63 14.29 7.81
N LEU A 151 15.45 14.04 7.26
CA LEU A 151 14.26 14.87 7.51
C LEU A 151 13.81 14.84 8.96
N GLN A 152 13.96 13.69 9.64
CA GLN A 152 13.65 13.58 11.07
C GLN A 152 14.67 14.32 11.94
N ASP A 153 15.96 14.21 11.61
CA ASP A 153 17.04 14.80 12.39
C ASP A 153 17.15 16.32 12.17
N ASP A 154 16.88 16.80 10.95
CA ASP A 154 16.98 18.20 10.55
C ASP A 154 15.90 18.51 9.47
N PRO A 155 14.67 18.86 9.88
CA PRO A 155 13.61 19.27 8.96
C PRO A 155 13.98 20.57 8.22
N PRO A 156 13.74 20.68 6.90
CA PRO A 156 14.08 21.88 6.15
C PRO A 156 13.21 23.06 6.55
N LYS A 157 13.79 24.26 6.45
CA LYS A 157 13.06 25.52 6.52
C LYS A 157 12.83 26.05 5.12
N ALA A 158 11.73 26.77 4.92
CA ALA A 158 11.47 27.45 3.67
C ALA A 158 12.62 28.37 3.27
N LYS A 159 13.10 28.23 2.03
CA LYS A 159 14.17 29.06 1.45
C LYS A 159 15.50 28.99 2.19
N ASP A 160 15.83 27.81 2.70
CA ASP A 160 17.13 27.51 3.31
C ASP A 160 18.11 27.02 2.24
N THR A 161 18.86 27.96 1.66
CA THR A 161 19.84 27.67 0.60
C THR A 161 21.03 26.84 1.08
N GLU A 162 21.24 26.71 2.38
CA GLU A 162 22.32 25.90 2.95
C GLU A 162 21.87 24.46 3.22
N TYR A 163 20.55 24.19 3.19
CA TYR A 163 20.00 22.86 3.40
C TYR A 163 20.36 21.92 2.25
N GLN A 164 21.27 20.97 2.51
CA GLN A 164 21.70 19.98 1.53
C GLN A 164 20.76 18.77 1.53
N PHE A 165 19.88 18.68 0.53
CA PHE A 165 18.97 17.55 0.33
C PHE A 165 19.20 16.92 -1.05
N ASP A 166 20.21 16.07 -1.16
CA ASP A 166 20.61 15.43 -2.41
C ASP A 166 19.84 14.13 -2.64
N THR A 167 18.99 14.11 -3.68
CA THR A 167 18.20 12.93 -4.10
C THR A 167 18.83 12.14 -5.25
N GLY A 168 20.03 12.50 -5.70
CA GLY A 168 20.62 11.94 -6.91
C GLY A 168 20.88 10.43 -6.85
N LEU A 169 21.30 9.91 -5.68
CA LEU A 169 21.45 8.45 -5.50
C LEU A 169 20.10 7.74 -5.49
N TYR A 170 19.08 8.34 -4.87
CA TYR A 170 17.73 7.79 -4.86
C TYR A 170 17.21 7.64 -6.28
N GLU A 171 17.31 8.71 -7.08
CA GLU A 171 16.86 8.73 -8.48
C GLU A 171 17.58 7.65 -9.31
N GLN A 172 18.91 7.56 -9.19
CA GLN A 172 19.69 6.54 -9.91
C GLN A 172 19.23 5.12 -9.56
N TYR A 173 19.00 4.83 -8.28
CA TYR A 173 18.59 3.50 -7.84
C TYR A 173 17.14 3.21 -8.22
N SER A 174 16.25 4.20 -8.11
CA SER A 174 14.84 4.04 -8.43
C SER A 174 14.64 3.81 -9.92
N ASP A 175 15.35 4.53 -10.78
CA ASP A 175 15.30 4.34 -12.24
C ASP A 175 15.71 2.92 -12.64
N ALA A 176 16.81 2.43 -12.06
CA ALA A 176 17.26 1.06 -12.30
C ALA A 176 16.23 0.02 -11.81
N PHE A 177 15.68 0.21 -10.62
CA PHE A 177 14.62 -0.65 -10.08
C PHE A 177 13.37 -0.64 -10.98
N PHE A 178 12.94 0.53 -11.46
CA PHE A 178 11.78 0.67 -12.34
C PHE A 178 11.99 -0.07 -13.66
N GLY A 179 13.16 0.07 -14.28
CA GLY A 179 13.50 -0.65 -15.49
C GLY A 179 13.49 -2.16 -15.30
N ALA A 180 14.03 -2.66 -14.19
CA ALA A 180 14.01 -4.10 -13.87
C ALA A 180 12.58 -4.62 -13.68
N VAL A 181 11.70 -3.87 -13.01
CA VAL A 181 10.29 -4.25 -12.82
C VAL A 181 9.52 -4.22 -14.14
N GLU A 182 9.71 -3.20 -14.98
CA GLU A 182 9.05 -3.10 -16.29
C GLU A 182 9.44 -4.24 -17.23
N ALA A 183 10.71 -4.63 -17.23
CA ALA A 183 11.22 -5.72 -18.06
C ALA A 183 10.58 -7.08 -17.77
N LEU A 184 10.01 -7.28 -16.58
CA LEU A 184 9.27 -8.51 -16.23
C LEU A 184 7.97 -8.66 -17.02
N ASN A 185 7.36 -7.54 -17.45
CA ASN A 185 6.06 -7.51 -18.13
C ASN A 185 6.17 -7.45 -19.66
N GLN A 186 7.38 -7.41 -20.22
CA GLN A 186 7.62 -7.28 -21.67
C GLN A 186 7.80 -8.63 -22.38
N LYS A 187 7.30 -9.74 -21.82
CA LYS A 187 7.49 -11.10 -22.33
C LYS A 187 6.26 -11.69 -23.00
#